data_AF-A0A2Z5CVX0-F1
#
_entry.id   AF-A0A2Z5CVX0-F1
#
_cell.length_a   1.000
_cell.length_b   1.000
_cell.length_c   1.000
_cell.angle_alpha   90.00
_cell.angle_beta   90.00
_cell.angle_gamma   90.00
#
_symmetry.space_group_name_H-M   'P 1'
#
loop_
_entity.id
_entity.type
_entity.pdbx_description
1 polymer ?
#
loop_
_entity_poly.entity_id
_entity_poly.type
_entity_poly.pdbx_seq_one_letter_code
_entity_poly.pdbx_strand_id
1 'polypeptide(L)'
;FHKCLSVGMSHNAIRFGRMPRSEKAKLKAEILTCEHDLEDSETADLKSLAKRIHEAYLKNFNMNKVKARVILAGKTSNNPPFVIHDMETLCMAEKTLVAKMVANGIQNKEAEVRIFHCCQCMSVETVTELTEFAKAIPGFANLDLNDQVTLLKYGVYEAIFTMLSSLMNK
;
A
#
# COMPACT_ATOMS: atom_id res chain seq x y z
N PHE A 1 -29.81 31.60 -42.04
CA PHE A 1 -29.01 30.37 -42.22
C PHE A 1 -27.86 30.64 -43.18
N HIS A 2 -28.14 30.91 -44.47
CA HIS A 2 -27.12 31.23 -45.48
C HIS A 2 -26.17 32.39 -45.10
N LYS A 3 -26.69 33.49 -44.55
CA LYS A 3 -25.90 34.66 -44.12
C LYS A 3 -24.95 34.40 -42.94
N CYS A 4 -25.23 33.37 -42.13
CA CYS A 4 -24.37 32.99 -41.00
C CYS A 4 -23.28 32.00 -41.44
N LEU A 5 -23.58 31.12 -42.39
CA LEU A 5 -22.61 30.26 -43.04
C LEU A 5 -21.60 31.07 -43.87
N SER A 6 -22.06 32.13 -44.57
CA SER A 6 -21.19 32.99 -45.36
C SER A 6 -20.19 33.82 -44.54
N VAL A 7 -20.43 33.98 -43.22
CA VAL A 7 -19.48 34.60 -42.28
C VAL A 7 -18.67 33.57 -41.49
N GLY A 8 -18.67 32.31 -41.93
CA GLY A 8 -17.83 31.25 -41.37
C GLY A 8 -18.36 30.54 -40.13
N MET A 9 -19.61 30.77 -39.70
CA MET A 9 -20.17 30.01 -38.57
C MET A 9 -20.43 28.56 -38.98
N SER A 10 -20.07 27.61 -38.11
CA SER A 10 -20.38 26.21 -38.35
C SER A 10 -21.88 25.94 -38.28
N HIS A 11 -22.34 24.95 -39.04
CA HIS A 11 -23.74 24.52 -39.04
C HIS A 11 -24.25 24.20 -37.61
N ASN A 12 -23.41 23.57 -36.79
CA ASN A 12 -23.72 23.23 -35.40
C ASN A 12 -23.85 24.48 -34.53
N ALA A 13 -22.96 25.48 -34.68
CA ALA A 13 -23.05 26.72 -33.93
C ALA A 13 -24.34 27.50 -34.24
N ILE A 14 -24.77 27.54 -35.50
CA ILE A 14 -26.01 28.21 -35.92
C ILE A 14 -27.24 27.48 -35.36
N ARG A 15 -27.25 26.14 -35.43
CA ARG A 15 -28.34 25.30 -34.90
C ARG A 15 -28.46 25.46 -33.39
N PHE A 16 -27.34 25.40 -32.67
CA PHE A 16 -27.32 25.64 -31.23
C PHE A 16 -27.79 27.06 -30.93
N GLY A 17 -27.31 28.09 -31.65
CA GLY A 17 -27.73 29.49 -31.46
C GLY A 17 -29.25 29.70 -31.50
N ARG A 18 -29.94 29.02 -32.42
CA ARG A 18 -31.40 29.12 -32.65
C ARG A 18 -32.26 28.17 -31.81
N MET A 19 -31.66 27.22 -31.09
CA MET A 19 -32.39 26.24 -30.27
C MET A 19 -33.11 26.91 -29.08
N PRO A 20 -34.34 26.46 -28.73
CA PRO A 20 -35.09 26.94 -27.56
C PRO A 20 -34.27 26.87 -26.27
N ARG A 21 -34.50 27.83 -25.35
CA ARG A 21 -33.76 27.91 -24.08
C ARG A 21 -33.97 26.67 -23.20
N SER A 22 -35.16 26.09 -23.21
CA SER A 22 -35.48 24.85 -22.47
C SER A 22 -34.68 23.65 -22.98
N GLU A 23 -34.56 23.49 -24.29
CA GLU A 23 -33.76 22.41 -24.90
C GLU A 23 -32.27 22.60 -24.65
N LYS A 24 -31.75 23.84 -24.75
CA LYS A 24 -30.36 24.15 -24.37
C LYS A 24 -30.07 23.84 -22.91
N ALA A 25 -31.01 24.15 -22.01
CA ALA A 25 -30.87 23.88 -20.58
C ALA A 25 -30.84 22.38 -20.29
N LYS A 26 -31.68 21.59 -20.97
CA LYS A 26 -31.65 20.12 -20.89
C LYS A 26 -30.31 19.54 -21.34
N LEU A 27 -29.80 19.96 -22.50
CA LEU A 27 -28.49 19.50 -22.99
C LEU A 27 -27.36 19.86 -22.03
N LYS A 28 -27.38 21.05 -21.43
CA LYS A 28 -26.38 21.43 -20.41
C LYS A 28 -26.50 20.57 -19.15
N ALA A 29 -27.72 20.29 -18.70
CA ALA A 29 -27.94 19.43 -17.54
C ALA A 29 -27.47 17.99 -17.81
N GLU A 30 -27.75 17.44 -19.00
CA GLU A 30 -27.30 16.10 -19.41
C GLU A 30 -25.77 16.00 -19.49
N ILE A 31 -25.08 17.04 -19.96
CA ILE A 31 -23.60 17.08 -19.97
C ILE A 31 -23.05 17.10 -18.54
N LEU A 32 -23.60 17.96 -17.67
CA LEU A 32 -23.17 18.05 -16.27
C LEU A 32 -23.41 16.75 -15.50
N THR A 33 -24.55 16.08 -15.73
CA THR A 33 -24.81 14.78 -15.10
C THR A 33 -23.87 13.70 -15.63
N CYS A 34 -23.57 13.70 -16.93
CA CYS A 34 -22.63 12.75 -17.52
C CYS A 34 -21.21 12.94 -16.96
N GLU A 35 -20.74 14.18 -16.82
CA GLU A 35 -19.46 14.50 -16.19
C GLU A 35 -19.41 14.02 -14.72
N HIS A 36 -20.47 14.28 -13.96
CA HIS A 36 -20.60 13.81 -12.57
C HIS A 36 -20.63 12.28 -12.47
N ASP A 37 -21.37 11.60 -13.35
CA ASP A 37 -21.46 10.13 -13.36
C ASP A 37 -20.10 9.48 -13.71
N LEU A 38 -19.31 10.13 -14.59
CA LEU A 38 -17.94 9.70 -14.91
C LEU A 38 -17.01 9.88 -13.71
N GLU A 39 -17.05 11.03 -13.02
CA GLU A 39 -16.26 11.25 -11.80
C GLU A 39 -16.65 10.27 -10.67
N ASP A 40 -17.94 10.02 -10.48
CA ASP A 40 -18.42 9.04 -9.50
C ASP A 40 -17.95 7.62 -9.84
N SER A 41 -17.94 7.25 -11.12
CA SER A 41 -17.43 5.96 -11.59
C SER A 41 -15.93 5.80 -11.36
N GLU A 42 -15.13 6.82 -11.68
CA GLU A 42 -13.68 6.80 -11.45
C GLU A 42 -13.34 6.72 -9.95
N THR A 43 -14.04 7.49 -9.12
CA THR A 43 -13.82 7.44 -7.66
C THR A 43 -14.26 6.11 -7.05
N ALA A 44 -15.30 5.47 -7.59
CA ALA A 44 -15.70 4.13 -7.18
C ALA A 44 -14.64 3.08 -7.52
N ASP A 45 -14.00 3.18 -8.69
CA ASP A 45 -12.92 2.28 -9.09
C ASP A 45 -11.68 2.46 -8.19
N LEU A 46 -11.28 3.70 -7.90
CA LEU A 46 -10.17 3.98 -6.99
C LEU A 46 -10.43 3.46 -5.56
N LYS A 47 -11.67 3.56 -5.06
CA LYS A 47 -12.06 2.97 -3.76
C LYS A 47 -11.97 1.44 -3.79
N SER A 48 -12.40 0.82 -4.89
CA SER A 48 -12.28 -0.63 -5.10
C SER A 48 -10.81 -1.05 -5.14
N LEU A 49 -9.94 -0.31 -5.84
CA LEU A 49 -8.51 -0.57 -5.89
C LEU A 49 -7.86 -0.45 -4.49
N ALA A 50 -8.13 0.63 -3.77
CA ALA A 50 -7.64 0.82 -2.40
C ALA A 50 -8.09 -0.32 -1.48
N LYS A 51 -9.33 -0.78 -1.59
CA LYS A 51 -9.84 -1.92 -0.83
C LYS A 51 -9.07 -3.21 -1.15
N ARG A 52 -8.85 -3.52 -2.43
CA ARG A 52 -8.08 -4.71 -2.85
C ARG A 52 -6.64 -4.67 -2.33
N ILE A 53 -5.98 -3.52 -2.42
CA ILE A 53 -4.62 -3.34 -1.90
C ILE A 53 -4.61 -3.52 -0.38
N HIS A 54 -5.60 -2.98 0.33
CA HIS A 54 -5.70 -3.15 1.79
C HIS A 54 -5.94 -4.60 2.21
N GLU A 55 -6.81 -5.33 1.50
CA GLU A 55 -7.05 -6.75 1.74
C GLU A 55 -5.79 -7.59 1.46
N ALA A 56 -5.07 -7.29 0.37
CA ALA A 56 -3.78 -7.90 0.07
C ALA A 56 -2.74 -7.63 1.18
N TYR A 57 -2.70 -6.41 1.72
CA TYR A 57 -1.83 -6.05 2.84
C TYR A 57 -2.18 -6.89 4.08
N LEU A 58 -3.45 -6.96 4.47
CA LEU A 58 -3.87 -7.73 5.64
C LEU A 58 -3.64 -9.24 5.50
N LYS A 59 -3.66 -9.75 4.27
CA LYS A 59 -3.43 -11.17 3.97
C LYS A 59 -1.95 -11.55 4.04
N ASN A 60 -1.07 -10.69 3.53
CA ASN A 60 0.34 -11.04 3.33
C ASN A 60 1.25 -10.68 4.52
N PHE A 61 0.87 -9.68 5.34
CA PHE A 61 1.69 -9.28 6.49
C PHE A 61 1.15 -9.83 7.80
N ASN A 62 2.01 -10.55 8.53
CA ASN A 62 1.64 -11.14 9.83
C ASN A 62 1.33 -10.06 10.88
N MET A 63 2.09 -8.96 10.86
CA MET A 63 2.03 -7.84 11.79
C MET A 63 1.58 -6.59 11.05
N ASN A 64 0.58 -5.90 11.60
CA ASN A 64 0.09 -4.66 11.05
C ASN A 64 0.02 -3.58 12.12
N LYS A 65 -0.17 -2.32 11.67
CA LYS A 65 -0.21 -1.17 12.57
C LYS A 65 -1.25 -1.31 13.68
N VAL A 66 -2.42 -1.89 13.40
CA VAL A 66 -3.47 -2.07 14.41
C VAL A 66 -3.01 -3.06 15.49
N LYS A 67 -2.52 -4.25 15.10
CA LYS A 67 -1.98 -5.27 16.01
C LYS A 67 -0.83 -4.72 16.84
N ALA A 68 0.14 -4.05 16.21
CA ALA A 68 1.28 -3.46 16.88
C ALA A 68 0.86 -2.40 17.92
N ARG A 69 -0.11 -1.54 17.59
CA ARG A 69 -0.61 -0.52 18.53
C ARG A 69 -1.33 -1.11 19.73
N VAL A 70 -2.05 -2.23 19.57
CA VAL A 70 -2.67 -2.95 20.69
C VAL A 70 -1.59 -3.48 21.64
N ILE A 71 -0.51 -4.08 21.08
CA ILE A 71 0.62 -4.60 21.86
C ILE A 71 1.35 -3.48 22.60
N LEU A 72 1.73 -2.41 21.89
CA LEU A 72 2.47 -1.28 22.45
C LEU A 72 1.65 -0.49 23.49
N ALA A 73 0.32 -0.50 23.39
CA ALA A 73 -0.56 0.11 24.39
C ALA A 73 -0.79 -0.78 25.63
N GLY A 74 -0.15 -1.95 25.71
CA GLY A 74 -0.32 -2.89 26.82
C GLY A 74 -1.71 -3.53 26.88
N LYS A 75 -2.46 -3.52 25.78
CA LYS A 75 -3.85 -4.03 25.73
C LYS A 75 -3.93 -5.52 25.40
N THR A 76 -2.79 -6.22 25.34
CA THR A 76 -2.72 -7.67 25.05
C THR A 76 -2.77 -8.45 26.36
N SER A 77 -3.89 -9.13 26.64
CA SER A 77 -4.14 -9.75 27.96
C SER A 77 -3.39 -11.06 28.22
N ASN A 78 -3.06 -11.83 27.18
CA ASN A 78 -2.67 -13.24 27.36
C ASN A 78 -1.18 -13.54 27.09
N ASN A 79 -0.44 -12.63 26.46
CA ASN A 79 0.98 -12.81 26.17
C ASN A 79 1.66 -11.46 25.90
N PRO A 80 2.10 -10.73 26.95
CA PRO A 80 2.82 -9.48 26.77
C PRO A 80 4.19 -9.73 26.09
N PRO A 81 4.70 -8.76 25.31
CA PRO A 81 6.01 -8.89 24.69
C PRO A 81 7.10 -8.97 25.77
N PHE A 82 8.07 -9.86 25.58
CA PHE A 82 9.28 -9.91 26.39
C PHE A 82 10.15 -8.68 26.12
N VAL A 83 10.52 -7.95 27.16
CA VAL A 83 11.29 -6.71 27.04
C VAL A 83 12.79 -7.04 27.07
N ILE A 84 13.51 -6.62 26.03
CA ILE A 84 14.97 -6.68 25.97
C ILE A 84 15.50 -5.27 26.22
N HIS A 85 16.22 -5.07 27.32
CA HIS A 85 16.76 -3.76 27.70
C HIS A 85 18.21 -3.82 28.22
N ASP A 86 18.77 -5.01 28.37
CA ASP A 86 20.16 -5.26 28.77
C ASP A 86 20.66 -6.59 28.20
N MET A 87 21.92 -6.93 28.51
CA MET A 87 22.55 -8.15 28.02
C MET A 87 21.97 -9.43 28.64
N GLU A 88 21.42 -9.36 29.85
CA GLU A 88 20.82 -10.50 30.52
C GLU A 88 19.49 -10.89 29.86
N THR A 89 18.61 -9.91 29.69
CA THR A 89 17.33 -10.05 28.98
C THR A 89 17.54 -10.43 27.52
N LEU A 90 18.57 -9.88 26.85
CA LEU A 90 18.93 -10.31 25.50
C LEU A 90 19.27 -11.81 25.46
N CYS A 91 20.13 -12.29 26.36
CA CYS A 91 20.50 -13.71 26.42
C CYS A 91 19.30 -14.62 26.70
N MET A 92 18.36 -14.17 27.55
CA MET A 92 17.11 -14.89 27.81
C MET A 92 16.24 -14.99 26.55
N ALA A 93 16.06 -13.88 25.83
CA ALA A 93 15.32 -13.86 24.57
C ALA A 93 15.98 -14.76 23.51
N GLU A 94 17.31 -14.74 23.42
CA GLU A 94 18.08 -15.58 22.49
C GLU A 94 17.92 -17.08 22.74
N LYS A 95 17.80 -17.49 24.01
CA LYS A 95 17.60 -18.90 24.39
C LYS A 95 16.17 -19.40 24.19
N THR A 96 15.20 -18.48 24.09
CA THR A 96 13.77 -18.81 24.12
C THR A 96 13.06 -18.43 22.82
N LEU A 97 12.99 -17.13 22.52
CA LEU A 97 12.18 -16.56 21.45
C LEU A 97 12.85 -16.72 20.08
N VAL A 98 14.16 -16.50 20.00
CA VAL A 98 14.92 -16.54 18.74
C VAL A 98 15.93 -17.68 18.70
N ALA A 99 15.74 -18.71 19.53
CA ALA A 99 16.67 -19.84 19.66
C ALA A 99 17.04 -20.46 18.31
N LYS A 100 16.06 -20.60 17.40
CA LYS A 100 16.28 -21.11 16.04
C LYS A 100 17.06 -20.15 15.14
N MET A 101 16.90 -18.84 15.32
CA MET A 101 17.59 -17.82 14.51
C MET A 101 19.06 -17.67 14.92
N VAL A 102 19.42 -18.11 16.12
CA VAL A 102 20.78 -17.97 16.65
C VAL A 102 21.48 -19.35 16.80
N ALA A 103 20.74 -20.44 16.62
CA ALA A 103 21.29 -21.79 16.51
C ALA A 103 22.03 -21.94 15.17
N ASN A 104 23.36 -21.82 15.18
CA ASN A 104 24.34 -22.28 14.16
C ASN A 104 25.73 -21.66 14.42
N GLY A 105 26.23 -21.75 15.65
CA GLY A 105 27.53 -21.18 16.04
C GLY A 105 27.55 -19.65 16.20
N ILE A 106 26.44 -18.97 15.91
CA ILE A 106 26.27 -17.52 16.07
C ILE A 106 26.17 -17.14 17.56
N GLN A 107 25.64 -18.02 18.42
CA GLN A 107 25.57 -17.82 19.88
C GLN A 107 26.93 -17.44 20.50
N ASN A 108 28.04 -17.91 19.92
CA ASN A 108 29.40 -17.65 20.43
C ASN A 108 30.02 -16.35 19.90
N LYS A 109 29.30 -15.60 19.05
CA LYS A 109 29.75 -14.31 18.51
C LYS A 109 29.40 -13.18 19.47
N GLU A 110 30.01 -12.00 19.24
CA GLU A 110 29.66 -10.76 19.93
C GLU A 110 28.17 -10.43 19.78
N ALA A 111 27.57 -9.80 20.79
CA ALA A 111 26.13 -9.59 20.84
C ALA A 111 25.61 -8.76 19.67
N GLU A 112 26.38 -7.78 19.24
CA GLU A 112 26.12 -6.93 18.09
C GLU A 112 25.97 -7.77 16.81
N VAL A 113 26.83 -8.77 16.63
CA VAL A 113 26.78 -9.69 15.48
C VAL A 113 25.52 -10.56 15.55
N ARG A 114 25.12 -11.00 16.75
CA ARG A 114 23.92 -11.82 16.94
C ARG A 114 22.64 -11.02 16.69
N ILE A 115 22.58 -9.77 17.18
CA ILE A 115 21.49 -8.84 16.91
C ILE A 115 21.39 -8.57 15.41
N PHE A 116 22.53 -8.27 14.77
CA PHE A 116 22.58 -8.04 13.32
C PHE A 116 22.07 -9.25 12.52
N HIS A 117 22.47 -10.46 12.91
CA HIS A 117 21.96 -11.69 12.30
C HIS A 117 20.44 -11.83 12.46
N CYS A 118 19.90 -11.55 13.65
CA CYS A 118 18.45 -11.59 13.87
C CYS A 118 17.72 -10.57 12.97
N CYS A 119 18.26 -9.36 12.82
CA CYS A 119 17.73 -8.36 11.90
C CYS A 119 17.75 -8.83 10.45
N GLN A 120 18.80 -9.53 10.02
CA GLN A 120 18.88 -10.10 8.67
C GLN A 120 17.81 -11.17 8.44
N CYS A 121 17.64 -12.11 9.36
CA CYS A 121 16.61 -13.14 9.25
C CYS A 121 15.20 -12.52 9.16
N MET A 122 14.89 -11.55 10.02
CA MET A 122 13.63 -10.79 9.97
C MET A 122 13.45 -10.08 8.63
N SER A 123 14.52 -9.48 8.10
CA SER A 123 14.48 -8.79 6.81
C SER A 123 14.17 -9.74 5.66
N VAL A 124 14.75 -10.95 5.65
CA VAL A 124 14.46 -11.98 4.63
C VAL A 124 13.00 -12.42 4.64
N GLU A 125 12.44 -12.65 5.83
CA GLU A 125 11.00 -12.95 5.98
C GLU A 125 10.15 -11.78 5.45
N THR A 126 10.50 -10.54 5.81
CA THR A 126 9.75 -9.35 5.38
C THR A 126 9.84 -9.11 3.87
N VAL A 127 10.99 -9.39 3.25
CA VAL A 127 11.17 -9.33 1.78
C VAL A 127 10.24 -10.35 1.10
N THR A 128 10.07 -11.53 1.70
CA THR A 128 9.19 -12.57 1.19
C THR A 128 7.72 -12.13 1.27
N GLU A 129 7.28 -11.59 2.41
CA GLU A 129 5.94 -11.03 2.58
C GLU A 129 5.67 -9.86 1.61
N LEU A 130 6.64 -8.96 1.43
CA LEU A 130 6.55 -7.85 0.47
C LEU A 130 6.43 -8.33 -0.97
N THR A 131 7.13 -9.40 -1.31
CA THR A 131 7.07 -9.98 -2.66
C THR A 131 5.68 -10.57 -2.93
N GLU A 132 5.11 -11.31 -1.98
CA GLU A 132 3.75 -11.85 -2.10
C GLU A 132 2.68 -10.75 -2.09
N PHE A 133 2.88 -9.70 -1.30
CA PHE A 133 2.05 -8.50 -1.34
C PHE A 133 2.10 -7.81 -2.71
N ALA A 134 3.29 -7.60 -3.27
CA ALA A 134 3.46 -6.95 -4.57
C ALA A 134 2.76 -7.72 -5.69
N LYS A 135 2.89 -9.05 -5.71
CA LYS A 135 2.16 -9.92 -6.66
C LYS A 135 0.64 -9.81 -6.56
N ALA A 136 0.11 -9.45 -5.38
CA ALA A 136 -1.32 -9.25 -5.15
C ALA A 136 -1.82 -7.85 -5.54
N ILE A 137 -0.93 -6.90 -5.87
CA ILE A 137 -1.31 -5.58 -6.37
C ILE A 137 -1.79 -5.71 -7.82
N PRO A 138 -3.01 -5.22 -8.16
CA PRO A 138 -3.51 -5.26 -9.53
C PRO A 138 -2.53 -4.64 -10.53
N GLY A 139 -2.20 -5.38 -11.60
CA GLY A 139 -1.28 -4.94 -12.65
C GLY A 139 0.20 -5.27 -12.41
N PHE A 140 0.64 -5.55 -11.18
CA PHE A 140 2.05 -5.84 -10.91
C PHE A 140 2.52 -7.13 -11.57
N ALA A 141 1.75 -8.21 -11.44
CA ALA A 141 2.08 -9.51 -12.03
C ALA A 141 2.05 -9.51 -13.57
N ASN A 142 1.49 -8.46 -14.18
CA ASN A 142 1.42 -8.29 -15.64
C ASN A 142 2.66 -7.57 -16.20
N LEU A 143 3.53 -7.01 -15.35
CA LEU A 143 4.80 -6.41 -15.77
C LEU A 143 5.81 -7.47 -16.21
N ASP A 144 6.84 -7.06 -16.95
CA ASP A 144 7.96 -7.95 -17.26
C ASP A 144 8.63 -8.44 -15.97
N LEU A 145 9.14 -9.67 -15.98
CA LEU A 145 9.77 -10.27 -14.81
C LEU A 145 10.99 -9.44 -14.34
N ASN A 146 11.76 -8.85 -15.26
CA ASN A 146 12.90 -8.01 -14.90
C ASN A 146 12.45 -6.73 -14.20
N ASP A 147 11.33 -6.15 -14.64
CA ASP A 147 10.76 -4.95 -14.01
C ASP A 147 10.22 -5.27 -12.61
N GLN A 148 9.53 -6.40 -12.44
CA GLN A 148 9.07 -6.86 -11.13
C GLN A 148 10.24 -7.03 -10.15
N VAL A 149 11.32 -7.69 -10.58
CA VAL A 149 12.54 -7.87 -9.79
C VAL A 149 13.21 -6.53 -9.48
N THR A 150 13.25 -5.62 -10.46
CA THR A 150 13.86 -4.30 -10.31
C THR A 150 13.09 -3.45 -9.29
N LEU A 151 11.76 -3.40 -9.40
CA LEU A 151 10.90 -2.66 -8.47
C LEU A 151 11.07 -3.17 -7.03
N LEU A 152 11.06 -4.49 -6.84
CA LEU A 152 11.30 -5.07 -5.51
C LEU A 152 12.71 -4.80 -5.01
N LYS A 153 13.75 -4.99 -5.83
CA LYS A 153 15.14 -4.76 -5.46
C LYS A 153 15.40 -3.36 -4.93
N TYR A 154 14.80 -2.34 -5.55
CA TYR A 154 15.01 -0.94 -5.15
C TYR A 154 14.00 -0.45 -4.10
N GLY A 155 12.77 -0.96 -4.09
CA GLY A 155 11.71 -0.48 -3.20
C GLY A 155 11.62 -1.19 -1.84
N VAL A 156 12.19 -2.39 -1.69
CA VAL A 156 11.89 -3.24 -0.52
C VAL A 156 12.32 -2.61 0.80
N TYR A 157 13.47 -1.95 0.87
CA TYR A 157 13.94 -1.35 2.13
C TYR A 157 13.17 -0.09 2.51
N GLU A 158 12.73 0.71 1.54
CA GLU A 158 11.83 1.84 1.80
C GLU A 158 10.51 1.36 2.41
N ALA A 159 9.96 0.27 1.88
CA ALA A 159 8.77 -0.37 2.42
C ALA A 159 9.00 -0.94 3.82
N ILE A 160 10.12 -1.63 4.05
CA ILE A 160 10.50 -2.18 5.37
C ILE A 160 10.55 -1.05 6.42
N PHE A 161 11.25 0.06 6.16
CA PHE A 161 11.35 1.15 7.13
C PHE A 161 10.01 1.85 7.37
N THR A 162 9.19 1.99 6.32
CA THR A 162 7.82 2.51 6.45
C THR A 162 6.98 1.62 7.37
N MET A 163 7.06 0.29 7.22
CA MET A 163 6.33 -0.65 8.07
C MET A 163 6.90 -0.70 9.50
N LEU A 164 8.22 -0.63 9.66
CA LEU A 164 8.88 -0.61 10.97
C LEU A 164 8.41 0.57 11.83
N SER A 165 8.12 1.72 11.23
CA SER A 165 7.53 2.88 11.94
C SER A 165 6.20 2.56 12.63
N SER A 166 5.46 1.55 12.15
CA SER A 166 4.22 1.11 12.78
C SER A 166 4.46 0.25 14.03
N LEU A 167 5.66 -0.32 14.17
CA LEU A 167 6.09 -1.15 15.29
C LEU A 167 6.84 -0.38 16.38
N MET A 168 7.17 0.89 16.13
CA MET A 168 7.89 1.76 17.06
C MET A 168 6.93 2.72 17.78
N ASN A 169 7.20 2.99 19.05
CA ASN A 169 6.58 4.09 19.80
C ASN A 169 7.31 5.42 19.51
N LYS A 170 6.66 6.53 19.89
CA LYS A 170 7.28 7.86 19.86
C LYS A 170 8.11 8.07 21.12
#